data_AF-A0A646IIF9-F1
#
_entry.id   AF-A0A646IIF9-F1
#
_cell.length_a   1.000
_cell.length_b   1.000
_cell.length_c   1.000
_cell.angle_alpha   90.00
_cell.angle_beta   90.00
_cell.angle_gamma   90.00
#
_symmetry.space_group_name_H-M   'P 1'
#
loop_
_entity.id
_entity.type
_entity.pdbx_description
1 polymer ?
#
loop_
_entity_poly.entity_id
_entity_poly.type
_entity_poly.pdbx_seq_one_letter_code
_entity_poly.pdbx_strand_id
1 'polypeptide(L)'
;GSAGLGWEVWLDGMEITQFTYFQQVGGLATGPVTAEVTYGLERLASYIQEVDSVYDIEWAPGVKYGEIFLQPEYEHSKYSFEVSDQYMLLENFEKFEKEAGRALELGLVHPAYDYVLKCSHTFNLLDARGAVS
;
A
#
# COMPACT_ATOMS: atom_id res chain seq x y z
N GLY A 1 -10.70 -5.56 6.90
CA GLY A 1 -11.68 -6.66 7.00
C GLY A 1 -11.22 -7.95 6.33
N SER A 2 -9.91 -8.17 6.23
CA SER A 2 -9.32 -9.41 5.74
C SER A 2 -8.36 -9.92 6.81
N ALA A 3 -8.35 -11.22 7.03
CA ALA A 3 -7.55 -11.85 8.08
C ALA A 3 -7.09 -13.24 7.64
N GLY A 4 -5.90 -13.62 8.08
CA GLY A 4 -5.28 -14.89 7.73
C GLY A 4 -4.18 -15.27 8.71
N LEU A 5 -3.76 -16.52 8.65
CA LEU A 5 -2.55 -17.00 9.33
C LEU A 5 -1.37 -16.92 8.36
N GLY A 6 -0.16 -16.68 8.86
CA GLY A 6 0.96 -16.45 7.97
C GLY A 6 2.32 -16.62 8.63
N TRP A 7 3.35 -16.42 7.80
CA TRP A 7 4.73 -16.40 8.21
C TRP A 7 5.48 -15.28 7.50
N GLU A 8 6.43 -14.71 8.20
CA GLU A 8 7.44 -13.83 7.65
C GLU A 8 8.68 -14.65 7.29
N VAL A 9 9.21 -14.43 6.09
CA VAL A 9 10.47 -15.03 5.65
C VAL A 9 11.57 -14.01 5.83
N TRP A 10 12.52 -14.35 6.70
CA TRP A 10 13.67 -13.54 7.02
C TRP A 10 14.92 -14.11 6.35
N LEU A 11 15.71 -13.25 5.73
CA LEU A 11 16.98 -13.58 5.09
C LEU A 11 18.03 -12.59 5.58
N ASP A 12 19.05 -13.11 6.25
CA ASP A 12 20.15 -12.36 6.88
C ASP A 12 19.71 -11.14 7.72
N GLY A 13 18.61 -11.31 8.48
CA GLY A 13 18.09 -10.29 9.39
C GLY A 13 17.19 -9.25 8.72
N MET A 14 16.85 -9.42 7.44
CA MET A 14 15.87 -8.60 6.74
C MET A 14 14.66 -9.46 6.32
N GLU A 15 13.45 -8.99 6.59
CA GLU A 15 12.23 -9.63 6.10
C GLU A 15 12.13 -9.42 4.58
N ILE A 16 12.01 -10.49 3.80
CA ILE A 16 12.02 -10.42 2.32
C ILE A 16 10.70 -10.88 1.70
N THR A 17 9.88 -11.64 2.43
CA THR A 17 8.62 -12.19 1.90
C THR A 17 7.62 -12.44 3.01
N GLN A 18 6.35 -12.20 2.73
CA GLN A 18 5.24 -12.55 3.61
C GLN A 18 4.38 -13.64 2.95
N PHE A 19 4.08 -14.69 3.72
CA PHE A 19 3.09 -15.71 3.37
C PHE A 19 1.83 -15.50 4.18
N THR A 20 0.68 -15.40 3.52
CA THR A 20 -0.62 -15.26 4.18
C THR A 20 -1.62 -16.25 3.63
N TYR A 21 -2.22 -17.05 4.51
CA TYR A 21 -3.33 -17.96 4.21
C TYR A 21 -4.63 -17.30 4.67
N PHE A 22 -5.31 -16.62 3.75
CA PHE A 22 -6.55 -15.90 4.07
C PHE A 22 -7.64 -16.87 4.55
N GLN A 23 -8.22 -16.53 5.70
CA GLN A 23 -9.40 -17.20 6.25
C GLN A 23 -10.65 -16.35 6.05
N GLN A 24 -10.48 -15.03 5.93
CA GLN A 24 -11.56 -14.06 5.78
C GLN A 24 -11.13 -12.94 4.82
N VAL A 25 -12.02 -12.54 3.92
CA VAL A 25 -11.86 -11.37 3.04
C VAL A 25 -13.17 -10.60 2.99
N GLY A 26 -13.10 -9.28 3.19
CA GLY A 26 -14.30 -8.42 3.22
C GLY A 26 -15.32 -8.82 4.29
N GLY A 27 -14.87 -9.39 5.41
CA GLY A 27 -15.77 -9.90 6.46
C GLY A 27 -16.32 -11.31 6.21
N LEU A 28 -16.10 -11.90 5.04
CA LEU A 28 -16.64 -13.20 4.63
C LEU A 28 -15.59 -14.29 4.72
N ALA A 29 -15.98 -15.48 5.19
CA ALA A 29 -15.10 -16.64 5.23
C ALA A 29 -14.72 -17.08 3.80
N THR A 30 -13.43 -17.36 3.59
CA THR A 30 -12.91 -17.83 2.29
C THR A 30 -13.19 -19.31 2.08
N GLY A 31 -13.50 -19.70 0.84
CA GLY A 31 -13.61 -21.10 0.43
C GLY A 31 -13.23 -21.28 -1.04
N PRO A 32 -12.07 -21.87 -1.37
CA PRO A 32 -11.04 -22.43 -0.48
C PRO A 32 -10.20 -21.37 0.25
N VAL A 33 -9.34 -21.81 1.18
CA VAL A 33 -8.28 -20.98 1.75
C VAL A 33 -7.31 -20.57 0.65
N THR A 34 -7.10 -19.27 0.48
CA THR A 34 -6.19 -18.72 -0.54
C THR A 34 -4.84 -18.41 0.10
N ALA A 35 -3.76 -18.86 -0.55
CA ALA A 35 -2.40 -18.48 -0.18
C ALA A 35 -1.96 -17.25 -0.99
N GLU A 36 -1.47 -16.23 -0.29
CA GLU A 36 -0.81 -15.05 -0.83
C GLU A 36 0.68 -15.13 -0.48
N VAL A 37 1.52 -14.81 -1.47
CA VAL A 37 2.97 -14.70 -1.32
C VAL A 37 3.38 -13.32 -1.82
N THR A 38 3.89 -12.49 -0.92
CA THR A 38 4.23 -11.09 -1.19
C THR A 38 5.73 -10.89 -1.06
N TYR A 39 6.40 -10.54 -2.16
CA TYR A 39 7.85 -10.34 -2.22
C TYR A 39 8.21 -8.86 -2.04
N GLY A 40 9.17 -8.56 -1.17
CA GLY A 40 9.81 -7.24 -1.11
C GLY A 40 10.88 -7.13 -2.19
N LEU A 41 10.52 -6.64 -3.37
CA LEU A 41 11.40 -6.64 -4.55
C LEU A 41 12.68 -5.85 -4.30
N GLU A 42 12.59 -4.68 -3.67
CA GLU A 42 13.73 -3.81 -3.38
C GLU A 42 14.71 -4.49 -2.41
N ARG A 43 14.20 -5.19 -1.39
CA ARG A 43 15.01 -5.93 -0.41
C ARG A 43 15.70 -7.14 -1.04
N LEU A 44 14.99 -7.85 -1.92
CA LEU A 44 15.58 -8.95 -2.68
C LEU A 44 16.66 -8.45 -3.65
N ALA A 45 16.39 -7.35 -4.36
CA ALA A 45 17.34 -6.75 -5.29
C ALA A 45 18.59 -6.21 -4.57
N SER A 46 18.44 -5.57 -3.41
CA SER A 46 19.58 -5.11 -2.62
C SER A 46 20.47 -6.26 -2.18
N TYR A 47 19.87 -7.39 -1.80
CA TYR A 47 20.63 -8.59 -1.44
C TYR A 47 21.36 -9.21 -2.64
N ILE A 48 20.66 -9.37 -3.78
CA ILE A 48 21.24 -9.94 -5.01
C ILE A 48 22.40 -9.08 -5.54
N GLN A 49 22.30 -7.75 -5.42
CA GLN A 49 23.31 -6.81 -5.89
C GLN A 49 24.34 -6.44 -4.81
N GLU A 50 24.23 -6.99 -3.60
CA GLU A 50 25.13 -6.74 -2.47
C GLU A 50 25.27 -5.23 -2.13
N VAL A 51 24.15 -4.50 -2.10
CA VAL A 51 24.10 -3.07 -1.74
C VAL A 51 23.35 -2.82 -0.44
N ASP A 52 23.85 -1.89 0.38
CA ASP A 52 23.29 -1.58 1.70
C ASP A 52 22.08 -0.63 1.64
N SER A 53 21.86 0.04 0.51
CA SER A 53 20.82 1.06 0.33
C SER A 53 19.96 0.74 -0.89
N VAL A 54 18.65 0.88 -0.74
CA VAL A 54 17.69 0.75 -1.85
C VAL A 54 18.01 1.71 -3.00
N TYR A 55 18.56 2.89 -2.70
CA TYR A 55 18.87 3.90 -3.71
C TYR A 55 20.08 3.53 -4.57
N ASP A 56 20.91 2.59 -4.11
CA ASP A 56 22.10 2.12 -4.82
C ASP A 56 21.83 0.93 -5.74
N ILE A 57 20.61 0.37 -5.70
CA ILE A 57 20.18 -0.70 -6.60
C ILE A 57 20.28 -0.21 -8.05
N GLU A 58 20.94 -0.98 -8.91
CA GLU A 58 20.92 -0.80 -10.36
C GLU A 58 19.58 -1.31 -10.92
N TRP A 59 18.75 -0.39 -11.40
CA TRP A 59 17.43 -0.68 -11.97
C TRP A 59 17.54 -1.13 -13.44
N ALA A 60 18.45 -0.51 -14.18
CA ALA A 60 18.81 -0.86 -15.55
C ALA A 60 20.30 -0.52 -15.75
N PRO A 61 20.96 -1.02 -16.82
CA PRO A 61 22.38 -0.74 -17.06
C PRO A 61 22.73 0.75 -16.97
N GLY A 62 23.51 1.11 -15.94
CA GLY A 62 23.93 2.49 -15.67
C GLY A 62 22.86 3.41 -15.09
N VAL A 63 21.72 2.89 -14.62
CA VAL A 63 20.63 3.65 -14.01
C VAL A 63 20.35 3.10 -12.61
N LYS A 64 20.54 3.94 -11.59
CA LYS A 64 20.25 3.61 -10.19
C LYS A 64 18.79 3.88 -9.83
N TYR A 65 18.26 3.12 -8.88
CA TYR A 65 16.93 3.30 -8.31
C TYR A 65 16.77 4.70 -7.70
N GLY A 66 17.81 5.21 -7.04
CA GLY A 66 17.80 6.57 -6.47
C GLY A 66 17.66 7.67 -7.51
N GLU A 67 18.13 7.49 -8.74
CA GLU A 67 17.97 8.48 -9.81
C GLU A 67 16.51 8.62 -10.25
N ILE A 68 15.71 7.56 -10.06
CA ILE A 68 14.30 7.53 -10.45
C ILE A 68 13.41 7.93 -9.27
N PHE A 69 13.67 7.41 -8.07
CA PHE A 69 12.71 7.44 -6.97
C PHE A 69 13.09 8.36 -5.80
N LEU A 70 14.33 8.85 -5.68
CA LEU A 70 14.73 9.69 -4.54
C LEU A 70 13.94 11.01 -4.47
N GLN A 71 13.77 11.68 -5.61
CA GLN A 71 13.03 12.94 -5.67
C GLN A 71 11.52 12.73 -5.40
N PRO A 72 10.82 11.78 -6.06
CA PRO A 72 9.44 11.44 -5.70
C PRO A 72 9.25 11.08 -4.23
N GLU A 73 10.18 10.32 -3.63
CA GLU A 73 10.09 9.90 -2.22
C GLU A 73 10.15 11.10 -1.28
N TYR A 74 11.06 12.05 -1.53
CA TYR A 74 11.12 13.31 -0.78
C TYR A 74 9.82 14.12 -0.93
N GLU A 75 9.33 14.28 -2.16
CA GLU A 75 8.12 15.06 -2.43
C GLU A 75 6.87 14.44 -1.79
N HIS A 76 6.70 13.12 -1.90
CA HIS A 76 5.59 12.39 -1.28
C HIS A 76 5.66 12.43 0.24
N SER A 77 6.85 12.30 0.83
CA SER A 77 7.04 12.43 2.28
C SER A 77 6.65 13.83 2.75
N LYS A 78 7.17 14.87 2.10
CA LYS A 78 6.85 16.26 2.44
C LYS A 78 5.36 16.55 2.29
N TYR A 79 4.74 16.07 1.21
CA TYR A 79 3.30 16.22 1.01
C TYR A 79 2.49 15.51 2.11
N SER A 80 2.79 14.24 2.35
CA SER A 80 2.01 13.40 3.26
C SER A 80 2.14 13.85 4.71
N PHE A 81 3.32 14.30 5.15
CA PHE A 81 3.55 14.67 6.56
C PHE A 81 3.35 16.16 6.85
N GLU A 82 3.60 17.06 5.90
CA GLU A 82 3.68 18.50 6.18
C GLU A 82 2.67 19.34 5.39
N VAL A 83 2.51 19.08 4.09
CA VAL A 83 1.84 20.03 3.18
C VAL A 83 0.36 19.70 2.92
N SER A 84 -0.05 18.43 3.02
CA SER A 84 -1.41 18.03 2.64
C SER A 84 -2.49 18.68 3.50
N ASP A 85 -3.58 19.07 2.83
CA ASP A 85 -4.72 19.75 3.41
C ASP A 85 -5.70 18.75 4.03
N GLN A 86 -5.74 18.71 5.35
CA GLN A 86 -6.58 17.80 6.13
C GLN A 86 -8.10 18.01 5.87
N TYR A 87 -8.54 19.26 5.66
CA TYR A 87 -9.96 19.54 5.41
C TYR A 87 -10.39 19.02 4.05
N MET A 88 -9.58 19.29 3.02
CA MET A 88 -9.82 18.76 1.68
C MET A 88 -9.79 17.23 1.67
N LEU A 89 -8.83 16.61 2.36
CA LEU A 89 -8.74 15.15 2.45
C LEU A 89 -9.96 14.54 3.15
N LEU A 90 -10.42 15.13 4.26
CA LEU A 90 -11.64 14.68 4.94
C LEU A 90 -12.87 14.81 4.05
N GLU A 91 -13.04 15.96 3.39
CA GLU A 91 -14.14 16.18 2.45
C GLU A 91 -14.12 15.18 1.29
N ASN A 92 -12.92 14.88 0.75
CA ASN A 92 -12.75 13.88 -0.29
C ASN A 92 -13.10 12.47 0.20
N PHE A 93 -12.70 12.12 1.42
CA PHE A 93 -13.05 10.82 2.02
C PHE A 93 -14.56 10.64 2.08
N GLU A 94 -15.29 11.62 2.62
CA GLU A 94 -16.76 11.60 2.71
C GLU A 94 -17.42 11.51 1.33
N LYS A 95 -16.93 12.28 0.35
CA LYS A 95 -17.44 12.23 -1.04
C LYS A 95 -17.22 10.88 -1.68
N PHE A 96 -16.03 10.29 -1.51
CA PHE A 96 -15.70 8.99 -2.08
C PHE A 96 -16.49 7.86 -1.44
N GLU A 97 -16.69 7.89 -0.12
CA GLU A 97 -17.50 6.90 0.59
C GLU A 97 -18.96 6.94 0.10
N LYS A 98 -19.53 8.15 0.00
CA LYS A 98 -20.89 8.34 -0.51
C LYS A 98 -21.06 7.81 -1.93
N GLU A 99 -20.10 8.07 -2.80
CA GLU A 99 -20.14 7.61 -4.19
C GLU A 99 -19.95 6.09 -4.31
N ALA A 100 -19.10 5.50 -3.46
CA ALA A 100 -18.98 4.05 -3.34
C ALA A 100 -20.32 3.41 -2.96
N GLY A 101 -21.00 3.96 -1.94
CA GLY A 101 -22.32 3.50 -1.51
C GLY A 101 -23.37 3.59 -2.63
N ARG A 102 -23.43 4.74 -3.32
CA ARG A 102 -24.34 4.94 -4.46
C ARG A 102 -24.08 3.94 -5.60
N ALA A 103 -22.81 3.67 -5.92
CA ALA A 103 -22.45 2.70 -6.94
C ALA A 103 -22.86 1.27 -6.55
N LEU A 104 -22.72 0.90 -5.26
CA LEU A 104 -23.18 -0.38 -4.73
C LEU A 104 -24.69 -0.55 -4.81
N GLU A 105 -25.47 0.50 -4.49
CA GLU A 105 -26.94 0.49 -4.61
C GLU A 105 -27.41 0.19 -6.03
N LEU A 106 -26.61 0.57 -7.03
CA LEU A 106 -26.85 0.30 -8.45
C LEU A 106 -26.25 -1.03 -8.94
N GLY A 107 -25.63 -1.82 -8.06
CA GLY A 107 -24.97 -3.09 -8.41
C GLY A 107 -23.65 -2.92 -9.18
N LEU A 108 -23.06 -1.72 -9.20
CA LEU A 108 -21.82 -1.41 -9.90
C LEU A 108 -20.61 -1.68 -9.00
N VAL A 109 -20.24 -2.95 -8.85
CA VAL A 109 -19.23 -3.40 -7.89
C VAL A 109 -17.82 -2.85 -8.18
N HIS A 110 -17.36 -2.87 -9.45
CA HIS A 110 -16.02 -2.39 -9.77
C HIS A 110 -15.84 -0.87 -9.53
N PRO A 111 -16.77 0.00 -10.00
CA PRO A 111 -16.72 1.41 -9.64
C PRO A 111 -16.77 1.66 -8.13
N ALA A 112 -17.62 0.92 -7.41
CA ALA A 112 -17.66 1.03 -5.95
C ALA A 112 -16.32 0.69 -5.31
N TYR A 113 -15.67 -0.39 -5.76
CA TYR A 113 -14.37 -0.79 -5.27
C TYR A 113 -13.28 0.25 -5.54
N ASP A 114 -13.27 0.88 -6.71
CA ASP A 114 -12.34 1.98 -7.02
C ASP A 114 -12.49 3.16 -6.04
N TYR A 115 -13.73 3.51 -5.67
CA TYR A 115 -13.96 4.55 -4.68
C TYR A 115 -13.56 4.13 -3.26
N VAL A 116 -13.72 2.85 -2.90
CA VAL A 116 -13.19 2.31 -1.64
C VAL A 116 -11.66 2.40 -1.60
N LEU A 117 -10.96 2.12 -2.71
CA LEU A 117 -9.51 2.29 -2.80
C LEU A 117 -9.09 3.76 -2.63
N LYS A 118 -9.85 4.70 -3.21
CA LYS A 118 -9.63 6.14 -3.00
C LYS A 118 -9.81 6.52 -1.53
N CYS A 119 -10.87 6.04 -0.86
CA CYS A 119 -11.06 6.24 0.58
C CYS A 119 -9.86 5.70 1.36
N SER A 120 -9.39 4.49 1.07
CA SER A 120 -8.25 3.88 1.75
C SER A 120 -6.97 4.73 1.61
N HIS A 121 -6.69 5.23 0.41
CA HIS A 121 -5.52 6.07 0.18
C HIS A 121 -5.65 7.44 0.87
N THR A 122 -6.82 8.09 0.76
CA THR A 122 -7.11 9.36 1.44
C THR A 122 -7.01 9.23 2.97
N PHE A 123 -7.47 8.12 3.52
CA PHE A 123 -7.32 7.81 4.94
C PHE A 123 -5.84 7.71 5.35
N ASN A 124 -5.01 7.01 4.58
CA ASN A 124 -3.58 6.92 4.88
C ASN A 124 -2.89 8.29 4.90
N LEU A 125 -3.29 9.21 4.02
CA LEU A 125 -2.78 10.59 4.03
C LEU A 125 -3.25 11.37 5.27
N LEU A 126 -4.50 11.19 5.69
CA LEU A 126 -5.02 11.80 6.93
C LEU A 126 -4.29 11.25 8.18
N ASP A 127 -4.04 9.94 8.21
CA ASP A 127 -3.32 9.27 9.30
C ASP A 127 -1.86 9.75 9.37
N ALA A 128 -1.16 9.83 8.23
CA ALA A 128 0.20 10.38 8.15
C ALA A 128 0.28 11.84 8.65
N ARG A 129 -0.78 12.64 8.49
CA ARG A 129 -0.86 14.01 9.02
C ARG A 129 -1.20 14.08 10.51
N GLY A 130 -1.43 12.96 11.18
CA GLY A 130 -1.89 12.92 12.57
C GLY A 130 -3.28 13.52 12.76
N ALA A 131 -4.11 13.51 11.71
CA ALA A 131 -5.47 14.05 11.75
C ALA A 131 -6.50 13.02 12.29
N VAL A 132 -6.10 11.77 12.43
CA VAL A 132 -6.92 10.67 12.93
C VAL A 132 -6.58 10.46 14.41
N SER A 133 -7.58 10.60 15.28
CA SER A 133 -7.49 10.39 16.74
C SER A 133 -8.32 9.21 17.20
#